data_AF-A0A031LHC8-F1
#
_entry.id   AF-A0A031LHC8-F1
#
_cell.length_a   1.000
_cell.length_b   1.000
_cell.length_c   1.000
_cell.angle_alpha   90.00
_cell.angle_beta   90.00
_cell.angle_gamma   90.00
#
_symmetry.space_group_name_H-M   'P 1'
#
loop_
_entity.id
_entity.type
_entity.pdbx_description
1 polymer ?
#
loop_
_entity_poly.entity_id
_entity_poly.type
_entity_poly.pdbx_seq_one_letter_code
_entity_poly.pdbx_strand_id
1 'polypeptide(L)'
;MFSLTSVEQDKPFTIEQIANNMQKVFDQTHRLVILVDTTLEPDTFDQLKAEVGKEHIVNVPLAKGQKADNTPVFFIEIKEQSVFDKVKLQLVERISLHYNYDNSAYLVCGFGSSKLDNETLNDRFKKSLVLS
;
A
#
# COMPACT_ATOMS: atom_id res chain seq x y z
N MET A 1 28.92 -5.52 21.82
CA MET A 1 29.61 -6.00 20.60
C MET A 1 28.52 -6.48 19.66
N PHE A 2 28.10 -5.65 18.71
CA PHE A 2 27.04 -6.03 17.76
C PHE A 2 27.67 -6.83 16.63
N SER A 3 27.24 -8.08 16.48
CA SER A 3 27.62 -8.95 15.37
C SER A 3 26.80 -8.55 14.15
N LEU A 4 27.49 -8.07 13.12
CA LEU A 4 26.93 -7.90 11.78
C LEU A 4 26.83 -9.31 11.16
N THR A 5 25.72 -10.00 11.41
CA THR A 5 25.31 -11.09 10.53
C THR A 5 24.88 -10.45 9.22
N SER A 6 25.68 -10.71 8.17
CA SER A 6 25.41 -10.35 6.79
C SER A 6 23.94 -10.56 6.47
N VAL A 7 23.19 -9.47 6.36
CA VAL A 7 21.87 -9.50 5.75
C VAL A 7 22.15 -9.82 4.28
N GLU A 8 21.85 -11.06 3.88
CA GLU A 8 21.80 -11.43 2.48
C GLU A 8 21.00 -10.33 1.76
N GLN A 9 21.64 -9.69 0.76
CA GLN A 9 20.99 -8.67 -0.03
C GLN A 9 19.80 -9.32 -0.75
N ASP A 10 18.62 -9.15 -0.16
CA ASP A 10 17.36 -9.75 -0.60
C ASP A 10 17.10 -9.32 -2.04
N LYS A 11 17.01 -10.28 -2.96
CA LYS A 11 16.65 -10.00 -4.34
C LYS A 11 15.26 -9.34 -4.35
N PRO A 12 15.02 -8.31 -5.19
CA PRO A 12 13.69 -7.75 -5.33
C PRO A 12 12.70 -8.86 -5.69
N PHE A 13 11.56 -8.92 -4.98
CA PHE A 13 10.52 -9.91 -5.28
C PHE A 13 10.11 -9.80 -6.74
N THR A 14 9.94 -10.94 -7.42
CA THR A 14 9.39 -10.95 -8.78
C THR A 14 7.91 -10.56 -8.76
N ILE A 15 7.41 -10.05 -9.88
CA ILE A 15 5.98 -9.79 -10.12
C ILE A 15 5.13 -11.01 -9.71
N GLU A 16 5.56 -12.22 -10.09
CA GLU A 16 4.86 -13.46 -9.73
C GLU A 16 4.81 -13.72 -8.22
N GLN A 17 5.92 -13.46 -7.51
CA GLN A 17 5.97 -13.63 -6.06
C GLN A 17 5.04 -12.64 -5.35
N ILE A 18 5.02 -11.38 -5.78
CA ILE A 18 4.12 -10.35 -5.24
C ILE A 18 2.66 -10.74 -5.53
N ALA A 19 2.34 -11.15 -6.76
CA ALA A 19 1.00 -11.56 -7.15
C ALA A 19 0.48 -12.76 -6.34
N ASN A 20 1.33 -13.76 -6.11
CA ASN A 20 0.98 -14.95 -5.32
C ASN A 20 0.78 -14.61 -3.85
N ASN A 21 1.62 -13.74 -3.29
CA ASN A 21 1.47 -13.27 -1.92
C ASN A 21 0.19 -12.44 -1.74
N MET A 22 -0.12 -11.53 -2.67
CA MET A 22 -1.36 -10.76 -2.66
C MET A 22 -2.59 -11.66 -2.73
N GLN A 23 -2.58 -12.64 -3.64
CA GLN A 23 -3.66 -13.62 -3.76
C GLN A 23 -3.86 -14.38 -2.44
N LYS A 24 -2.77 -14.89 -1.86
CA LYS A 24 -2.82 -15.65 -0.61
C LYS A 24 -3.40 -14.82 0.54
N VAL A 25 -3.01 -13.55 0.66
CA VAL A 25 -3.57 -12.63 1.67
C VAL A 25 -5.07 -12.43 1.44
N PHE A 26 -5.47 -12.20 0.18
CA PHE A 26 -6.87 -12.01 -0.16
C PHE A 26 -7.71 -13.27 0.12
N ASP A 27 -7.25 -14.44 -0.30
CA ASP A 27 -7.97 -15.72 -0.10
C ASP A 27 -8.15 -16.04 1.39
N GLN A 28 -7.16 -15.72 2.23
CA GLN A 28 -7.19 -16.02 3.66
C GLN A 28 -8.09 -15.08 4.47
N THR A 29 -8.28 -13.85 3.99
CA THR A 29 -8.87 -12.78 4.80
C THR A 29 -10.06 -12.09 4.14
N HIS A 30 -10.32 -12.37 2.87
CA HIS A 30 -11.27 -11.70 1.99
C HIS A 30 -11.16 -10.17 2.03
N ARG A 31 -9.95 -9.68 2.30
CA ARG A 31 -9.66 -8.26 2.46
C ARG A 31 -8.19 -8.01 2.17
N LEU A 32 -7.94 -7.17 1.20
CA LEU A 32 -6.61 -6.65 0.91
C LEU A 32 -6.60 -5.15 1.17
N VAL A 33 -5.61 -4.68 1.91
CA VAL A 33 -5.34 -3.27 2.13
C VAL A 33 -3.99 -2.95 1.51
N ILE A 34 -3.98 -1.99 0.59
CA ILE A 34 -2.76 -1.48 -0.05
C ILE A 34 -2.55 -0.06 0.42
N LEU A 35 -1.38 0.23 0.98
CA LEU A 35 -0.95 1.61 1.25
C LEU A 35 -0.37 2.19 -0.03
N VAL A 36 -0.75 3.41 -0.37
CA VAL A 36 -0.26 4.14 -1.54
C VAL A 36 0.19 5.53 -1.12
N ASP A 37 1.35 5.95 -1.60
CA ASP A 37 1.91 7.30 -1.45
C ASP A 37 2.23 7.87 -2.84
N THR A 38 1.63 9.01 -3.18
CA THR A 38 1.75 9.69 -4.48
C THR A 38 2.61 10.95 -4.40
N THR A 39 3.38 11.17 -3.32
CA THR A 39 4.17 12.40 -3.13
C THR A 39 5.18 12.64 -4.25
N LEU A 40 5.75 11.59 -4.84
CA LEU A 40 6.69 11.71 -5.96
C LEU A 40 6.04 11.65 -7.33
N GLU A 41 4.89 10.99 -7.45
CA GLU A 41 4.17 10.85 -8.71
C GLU A 41 2.64 11.00 -8.48
N PRO A 42 2.13 12.24 -8.46
CA PRO A 42 0.74 12.55 -8.11
C PRO A 42 -0.31 11.83 -8.96
N ASP A 43 0.00 11.63 -10.25
CA ASP A 43 -0.97 11.15 -11.24
C ASP A 43 -0.86 9.64 -11.52
N THR A 44 0.19 8.97 -11.04
CA THR A 44 0.51 7.56 -11.36
C THR A 44 -0.62 6.59 -10.97
N PHE A 45 -1.45 6.97 -10.00
CA PHE A 45 -2.51 6.13 -9.45
C PHE A 45 -3.92 6.59 -9.82
N ASP A 46 -4.11 7.61 -10.65
CA ASP A 46 -5.45 8.13 -10.94
C ASP A 46 -6.30 7.15 -11.75
N GLN A 47 -5.69 6.44 -12.69
CA GLN A 47 -6.35 5.34 -13.40
C GLN A 47 -6.74 4.22 -12.44
N LEU A 48 -5.84 3.82 -11.54
CA LEU A 48 -6.12 2.80 -10.53
C LEU A 48 -7.27 3.23 -9.61
N LYS A 49 -7.27 4.47 -9.12
CA LYS A 49 -8.35 5.03 -8.30
C LYS A 49 -9.69 4.98 -9.02
N ALA A 50 -9.71 5.32 -10.32
CA ALA A 50 -10.91 5.26 -11.14
C ALA A 50 -11.40 3.82 -11.36
N GLU A 51 -10.47 2.87 -11.51
CA GLU A 51 -10.80 1.46 -11.74
C GLU A 51 -11.30 0.74 -10.49
N VAL A 52 -10.73 1.06 -9.32
CA VAL A 52 -11.14 0.51 -8.02
C VAL A 52 -12.46 1.14 -7.56
N GLY A 53 -12.63 2.46 -7.73
CA GLY A 53 -13.79 3.19 -7.21
C GLY A 53 -13.48 3.92 -5.89
N LYS A 54 -14.16 5.04 -5.65
CA LYS A 54 -13.87 5.93 -4.50
C LYS A 54 -14.23 5.30 -3.15
N GLU A 55 -15.22 4.43 -3.13
CA GLU A 55 -15.69 3.68 -1.97
C GLU A 55 -14.65 2.74 -1.38
N HIS A 56 -13.65 2.36 -2.18
CA HIS A 56 -12.53 1.54 -1.78
C HIS A 56 -11.30 2.36 -1.36
N ILE A 57 -11.36 3.70 -1.45
CA ILE A 57 -10.25 4.58 -1.14
C ILE A 57 -10.44 5.18 0.25
N VAL A 58 -9.47 4.98 1.12
CA VAL A 58 -9.43 5.55 2.47
C VAL A 58 -8.27 6.54 2.55
N ASN A 59 -8.59 7.82 2.51
CA ASN A 59 -7.60 8.88 2.61
C ASN A 59 -6.98 8.93 4.02
N VAL A 60 -5.66 9.10 4.08
CA VAL A 60 -4.89 9.27 5.32
C VAL A 60 -4.45 10.73 5.42
N PRO A 61 -5.22 11.62 6.06
CA PRO A 61 -4.77 13.00 6.27
C PRO A 61 -3.59 13.00 7.26
N LEU A 62 -2.43 13.48 6.83
CA LEU A 62 -1.19 13.43 7.62
C LEU A 62 -1.03 14.67 8.52
N ALA A 63 -1.58 15.81 8.12
CA ALA A 63 -1.51 17.05 8.88
C ALA A 63 -2.84 17.43 9.56
N LYS A 64 -2.75 18.04 10.74
CA LYS A 64 -3.91 18.55 11.47
C LYS A 64 -4.58 19.66 10.65
N GLY A 65 -5.85 19.45 10.28
CA GLY A 65 -6.63 20.39 9.45
C GLY A 65 -6.53 20.15 7.94
N GLN A 66 -5.79 19.13 7.49
CA GLN A 66 -5.79 18.73 6.09
C GLN A 66 -7.15 18.12 5.72
N LYS A 67 -7.73 18.56 4.61
CA LYS A 67 -8.94 17.94 4.05
C LYS A 67 -8.57 16.54 3.56
N ALA A 68 -9.43 15.56 3.84
CA ALA A 68 -9.20 14.16 3.46
C ALA A 68 -8.93 13.99 1.95
N ASP A 69 -9.56 14.80 1.10
CA ASP A 69 -9.46 14.65 -0.36
C ASP A 69 -8.15 15.19 -0.97
N ASN A 70 -7.24 15.74 -0.16
CA ASN A 70 -6.00 16.35 -0.62
C ASN A 70 -4.79 15.78 0.14
N THR A 71 -4.78 14.47 0.38
CA THR A 71 -3.62 13.77 0.93
C THR A 71 -2.92 12.97 -0.16
N PRO A 72 -1.58 13.01 -0.22
CA PRO A 72 -0.82 12.15 -1.12
C PRO A 72 -0.78 10.69 -0.64
N VAL A 73 -1.27 10.40 0.58
CA VAL A 73 -1.24 9.05 1.17
C VAL A 73 -2.64 8.53 1.42
N PHE A 74 -2.94 7.35 0.89
CA PHE A 74 -4.24 6.70 1.05
C PHE A 74 -4.10 5.18 1.09
N PHE A 75 -5.12 4.51 1.62
CA PHE A 75 -5.29 3.08 1.46
C PHE A 75 -6.27 2.76 0.33
N ILE A 76 -6.01 1.68 -0.39
CA ILE A 76 -6.98 0.99 -1.22
C ILE A 76 -7.42 -0.25 -0.46
N GLU A 77 -8.70 -0.33 -0.11
CA GLU A 77 -9.31 -1.48 0.54
C GLU A 77 -10.13 -2.28 -0.48
N ILE A 78 -9.66 -3.49 -0.79
CA ILE A 78 -10.34 -4.41 -1.70
C ILE A 78 -10.96 -5.54 -0.89
N LYS A 79 -12.28 -5.71 -1.00
CA LYS A 79 -13.05 -6.82 -0.39
C LYS A 79 -13.72 -7.72 -1.43
N GLU A 80 -13.84 -7.24 -2.66
CA GLU A 80 -14.53 -7.93 -3.74
C GLU A 80 -13.52 -8.57 -4.69
N GLN A 81 -13.72 -9.86 -5.00
CA GLN A 81 -12.85 -10.61 -5.92
C GLN A 81 -12.82 -9.96 -7.31
N SER A 82 -13.96 -9.47 -7.80
CA SER A 82 -14.08 -8.77 -9.09
C SER A 82 -13.17 -7.54 -9.18
N VAL A 83 -13.14 -6.73 -8.11
CA VAL A 83 -12.26 -5.55 -8.03
C VAL A 83 -10.80 -6.01 -7.95
N PHE A 84 -10.50 -7.01 -7.13
CA PHE A 84 -9.15 -7.56 -7.02
C PHE A 84 -8.61 -8.04 -8.37
N ASP A 85 -9.36 -8.88 -9.08
CA ASP A 85 -8.94 -9.44 -10.37
C ASP A 85 -8.72 -8.36 -11.44
N LYS A 86 -9.53 -7.29 -11.39
CA LYS A 86 -9.42 -6.15 -12.30
C LYS A 86 -8.10 -5.40 -12.10
N VAL A 87 -7.68 -5.17 -10.86
CA VAL A 87 -6.56 -4.25 -10.56
C VAL A 87 -5.27 -4.94 -10.11
N LYS A 88 -5.30 -6.25 -9.85
CA LYS A 88 -4.17 -7.02 -9.32
C LYS A 88 -2.89 -6.85 -10.14
N LEU A 89 -2.96 -6.98 -11.47
CA LEU A 89 -1.77 -6.88 -12.32
C LEU A 89 -1.12 -5.49 -12.20
N GLN A 90 -1.93 -4.44 -12.32
CA GLN A 90 -1.47 -3.06 -12.21
C GLN A 90 -0.85 -2.79 -10.83
N LEU A 91 -1.47 -3.28 -9.75
CA LEU A 91 -0.92 -3.16 -8.41
C LEU A 91 0.43 -3.86 -8.27
N VAL A 92 0.54 -5.10 -8.74
CA VAL A 92 1.77 -5.91 -8.65
C VAL A 92 2.91 -5.24 -9.41
N GLU A 93 2.66 -4.77 -10.63
CA GLU A 93 3.66 -4.06 -11.44
C GLU A 93 4.16 -2.81 -10.73
N ARG A 94 3.26 -2.01 -10.16
CA ARG A 94 3.61 -0.80 -9.41
C ARG A 94 4.40 -1.13 -8.14
N ILE A 95 3.96 -2.12 -7.37
CA ILE A 95 4.70 -2.59 -6.19
C ILE A 95 6.12 -2.99 -6.60
N SER A 96 6.26 -3.80 -7.66
CA SER A 96 7.56 -4.27 -8.13
C SER A 96 8.50 -3.15 -8.58
N LEU A 97 7.97 -2.10 -9.22
CA LEU A 97 8.76 -0.95 -9.68
C LEU A 97 9.29 -0.09 -8.53
N HIS A 98 8.56 -0.05 -7.41
CA HIS A 98 8.85 0.84 -6.29
C HIS A 98 9.35 0.11 -5.03
N TYR A 99 9.52 -1.22 -5.08
CA TYR A 99 10.04 -2.05 -3.99
C TYR A 99 11.55 -1.84 -3.69
N ASN A 100 12.22 -0.87 -4.33
CA ASN A 100 13.66 -0.70 -4.20
C ASN A 100 14.03 0.01 -2.87
N TYR A 101 14.79 -0.68 -2.02
CA TYR A 101 15.11 -0.30 -0.64
C TYR A 101 15.98 0.97 -0.49
N ASP A 102 16.65 1.43 -1.55
CA ASP A 102 17.49 2.65 -1.53
C ASP A 102 16.72 3.93 -1.89
N ASN A 103 15.40 3.85 -2.08
CA ASN A 103 14.59 5.02 -2.39
C ASN A 103 14.40 5.87 -1.12
N SER A 104 15.30 6.85 -0.94
CA SER A 104 15.26 7.89 0.10
C SER A 104 14.15 8.93 -0.14
N ALA A 105 13.37 8.75 -1.20
CA ALA A 105 12.21 9.54 -1.55
C ALA A 105 11.01 8.57 -1.70
N TYR A 106 9.95 8.82 -0.95
CA TYR A 106 8.81 7.91 -0.72
C TYR A 106 8.12 7.37 -1.98
N LEU A 107 7.89 6.05 -2.00
CA LEU A 107 6.78 5.42 -2.74
C LEU A 107 6.46 4.04 -2.12
N VAL A 108 5.74 4.02 -1.00
CA VAL A 108 5.40 2.75 -0.33
C VAL A 108 4.13 2.17 -0.94
N CYS A 109 4.29 1.07 -1.66
CA CYS A 109 3.20 0.18 -2.09
C CYS A 109 3.32 -1.15 -1.31
N GLY A 110 3.02 -1.11 -0.01
CA GLY A 110 2.89 -2.31 0.81
C GLY A 110 1.46 -2.85 0.75
N PHE A 111 1.28 -4.17 0.84
CA PHE A 111 -0.04 -4.78 0.94
C PHE A 111 -0.12 -5.73 2.14
N GLY A 112 -1.32 -5.87 2.67
CA GLY A 112 -1.59 -6.80 3.76
C GLY A 112 -3.08 -6.92 4.02
N SER A 113 -3.40 -7.50 5.16
CA SER A 113 -4.75 -7.51 5.66
C SER A 113 -4.76 -7.05 7.11
N SER A 114 -5.91 -6.56 7.55
CA SER A 114 -6.11 -6.12 8.92
C SER A 114 -7.46 -6.62 9.40
N LYS A 115 -7.53 -6.97 10.69
CA LYS A 115 -8.80 -7.19 11.40
C LYS A 115 -9.41 -5.88 11.91
N LEU A 116 -8.65 -4.79 11.87
CA LEU A 116 -9.08 -3.47 12.32
C LEU A 116 -9.91 -2.80 11.23
N ASP A 117 -10.97 -2.07 11.60
CA ASP A 117 -11.67 -1.20 10.67
C ASP A 117 -10.74 -0.08 10.13
N ASN A 118 -11.17 0.58 9.06
CA ASN A 118 -10.37 1.58 8.36
C ASN A 118 -10.07 2.82 9.22
N GLU A 119 -10.97 3.21 10.13
CA GLU A 119 -10.77 4.37 11.01
C GLU A 119 -9.66 4.07 12.02
N THR A 120 -9.75 2.92 12.70
CA THR A 120 -8.74 2.44 13.63
C THR A 120 -7.39 2.21 12.94
N LEU A 121 -7.39 1.68 11.72
CA LEU A 121 -6.18 1.49 10.93
C LEU A 121 -5.51 2.82 10.58
N ASN A 122 -6.29 3.79 10.12
CA ASN A 122 -5.83 5.14 9.79
C ASN A 122 -5.24 5.84 11.02
N ASP A 123 -5.90 5.75 12.17
CA ASP A 123 -5.41 6.33 13.43
C ASP A 123 -4.11 5.70 13.91
N ARG A 124 -3.97 4.37 13.80
CA ARG A 124 -2.70 3.69 14.13
C ARG A 124 -1.59 4.10 13.18
N PHE A 125 -1.88 4.17 11.89
CA PHE A 125 -0.91 4.55 10.88
C PHE A 125 -0.42 5.99 11.07
N LYS A 126 -1.32 6.94 11.33
CA LYS A 126 -0.97 8.32 11.69
C LYS A 126 -0.04 8.36 12.91
N LYS A 127 -0.37 7.60 13.97
CA LYS A 127 0.47 7.52 15.18
C LYS A 127 1.86 6.94 14.91
N SER A 128 2.01 6.03 13.95
CA SER A 128 3.33 5.50 13.55
C SER A 128 4.13 6.44 12.65
N LEU A 129 3.48 7.35 11.92
CA LEU A 129 4.14 8.33 11.06
C LEU A 129 4.61 9.58 11.81
N VAL A 130 3.96 9.93 12.92
CA VAL A 130 4.46 10.97 13.81
C VAL A 130 5.68 10.42 14.54
N LEU A 131 6.86 10.75 14.01
CA LEU A 131 8.13 10.56 14.71
C LEU A 131 8.04 11.17 16.12
N SER A 132 8.31 10.34 17.13
CA SER A 132 8.77 10.80 18.44
C SER A 132 10.09 11.53 18.33
#